data_AF-A0A520J957-F1
#
_entry.id   AF-A0A520J957-F1
#
_cell.length_a   1.000
_cell.length_b   1.000
_cell.length_c   1.000
_cell.angle_alpha   90.00
_cell.angle_beta   90.00
_cell.angle_gamma   90.00
#
_symmetry.space_group_name_H-M   'P 1'
#
loop_
_entity.id
_entity.type
_entity.pdbx_description
1 polymer ?
#
loop_
_entity_poly.entity_id
_entity_poly.type
_entity_poly.pdbx_seq_one_letter_code
_entity_poly.pdbx_strand_id
1 'polypeptide(L)'
;MTQENTIDNAYRNGQLQAVYTVSPILKLELGGEYKRFTNSGYQYLTNIFYGTQATSDRAVPDALKYVINRDSLIPYIGGDVAGIYALLGNNRNLTAANLTAGSDFRIRETSWAGFTQLDLDTELGSMRLRGNAGVRYYHTALVSSGSLATATNGVTVLQPVTVKTSNDDWLPALNIALDLTPKLIARASASRNVNRPGLPQLAAAGTLTVAPFGGTVSVGNPNLQPFRSTSVEGGLEYYMDRNGFASVGVFWKDLASFITSETSQVPYSATGFPVSLLLPGQDGTTPYNYTRPVNGDG
;
A
#
# COMPACT_ATOMS: atom_id res chain seq x y z
N MET A 1 19.42 -23.11 -6.81
CA MET A 1 18.30 -22.14 -6.76
C MET A 1 18.71 -20.89 -7.53
N THR A 2 17.91 -20.47 -8.51
CA THR A 2 18.04 -19.15 -9.16
C THR A 2 16.73 -18.41 -8.95
N GLN A 3 16.80 -17.15 -8.52
CA GLN A 3 15.64 -16.32 -8.19
C GLN A 3 15.82 -14.93 -8.79
N GLU A 4 14.74 -14.37 -9.31
CA GLU A 4 14.63 -12.98 -9.74
C GLU A 4 13.37 -12.38 -9.14
N ASN A 5 13.51 -11.20 -8.53
CA ASN A 5 12.42 -10.46 -7.92
C ASN A 5 12.41 -9.05 -8.51
N THR A 6 11.24 -8.58 -8.95
CA THR A 6 11.06 -7.23 -9.48
C THR A 6 9.95 -6.52 -8.74
N ILE A 7 10.19 -5.25 -8.40
CA ILE A 7 9.18 -4.32 -7.89
C ILE A 7 9.33 -3.00 -8.63
N ASP A 8 8.28 -2.60 -9.34
CA ASP A 8 8.20 -1.34 -10.07
C ASP A 8 7.17 -0.42 -9.41
N ASN A 9 7.58 0.83 -9.18
CA ASN A 9 6.73 1.89 -8.65
C ASN A 9 6.76 3.09 -9.59
N ALA A 10 5.59 3.61 -9.94
CA ALA A 10 5.45 4.81 -10.74
C ALA A 10 4.40 5.74 -10.13
N TYR A 11 4.74 7.03 -10.06
CA TYR A 11 3.86 8.07 -9.56
C TYR A 11 3.80 9.24 -10.53
N ARG A 12 2.60 9.75 -10.78
CA ARG A 12 2.34 10.95 -11.59
C ARG A 12 1.31 11.81 -10.87
N ASN A 13 1.56 13.11 -10.79
CA ASN A 13 0.61 14.05 -10.23
C ASN A 13 0.52 15.33 -11.08
N GLY A 14 -0.58 16.04 -10.92
CA GLY A 14 -0.77 17.38 -11.44
C GLY A 14 -1.70 18.14 -10.50
N GLN A 15 -1.41 19.41 -10.25
CA GLN A 15 -2.22 20.26 -9.40
C GLN A 15 -2.33 21.65 -10.04
N LEU A 16 -3.51 22.25 -9.92
CA LEU A 16 -3.78 23.62 -10.27
C LEU A 16 -4.52 24.28 -9.10
N GLN A 17 -4.15 25.51 -8.78
CA GLN A 17 -4.79 26.32 -7.74
C GLN A 17 -4.90 27.76 -8.25
N ALA A 18 -6.03 28.39 -7.94
CA ALA A 18 -6.26 29.80 -8.17
C ALA A 18 -6.77 30.44 -6.88
N VAL A 19 -6.31 31.66 -6.62
CA VAL A 19 -6.73 32.48 -5.48
C VAL A 19 -7.30 33.78 -6.04
N TYR A 20 -8.50 34.13 -5.58
CA TYR A 20 -9.18 35.35 -5.96
C TYR A 20 -9.53 36.16 -4.71
N THR A 21 -9.03 37.39 -4.63
CA THR A 21 -9.38 38.33 -3.57
C THR A 21 -10.73 38.96 -3.89
N VAL A 22 -11.79 38.51 -3.21
CA VAL A 22 -13.15 39.01 -3.39
C VAL A 22 -13.29 40.40 -2.78
N SER A 23 -12.67 40.60 -1.61
CA SER A 23 -12.60 41.88 -0.90
C SER A 23 -11.36 41.91 0.00
N PRO A 24 -11.03 43.02 0.67
CA PRO A 24 -9.90 43.07 1.63
C PRO A 24 -9.99 42.04 2.76
N ILE A 25 -11.21 41.59 3.09
CA ILE A 25 -11.48 40.67 4.19
C ILE A 25 -11.80 39.24 3.73
N LEU A 26 -12.00 39.01 2.42
CA LEU A 26 -12.50 37.75 1.89
C LEU A 26 -11.69 37.29 0.67
N LYS A 27 -11.15 36.07 0.76
CA LYS A 27 -10.47 35.39 -0.35
C LYS A 27 -11.22 34.11 -0.71
N LEU A 28 -11.23 33.79 -1.99
CA LEU A 28 -11.72 32.54 -2.55
C LEU A 28 -10.53 31.77 -3.11
N GLU A 29 -10.35 30.54 -2.66
CA GLU A 29 -9.41 29.60 -3.23
C GLU A 29 -10.16 28.46 -3.91
N LEU A 30 -9.66 28.06 -5.08
CA LEU A 30 -10.17 26.91 -5.81
C LEU A 30 -8.99 26.11 -6.37
N GLY A 31 -9.13 24.80 -6.42
CA GLY A 31 -8.08 23.98 -6.98
C GLY A 31 -8.54 22.60 -7.41
N GLY A 32 -7.73 22.00 -8.27
CA GLY A 32 -7.93 20.67 -8.82
C GLY A 32 -6.63 19.87 -8.73
N GLU A 33 -6.77 18.58 -8.51
CA GLU A 33 -5.66 17.66 -8.33
C GLU A 33 -5.92 16.35 -9.08
N TYR A 34 -4.88 15.87 -9.75
CA TYR A 34 -4.80 14.54 -10.33
C TYR A 34 -3.63 13.80 -9.71
N LYS A 35 -3.85 12.56 -9.30
CA LYS A 35 -2.79 11.64 -8.87
C LYS A 35 -3.00 10.29 -9.54
N ARG A 36 -1.91 9.68 -10.00
CA ARG A 36 -1.89 8.31 -10.47
C ARG A 36 -0.69 7.60 -9.88
N PHE A 37 -0.96 6.49 -9.23
CA PHE A 37 0.05 5.60 -8.68
C PHE A 37 -0.06 4.24 -9.34
N THR A 38 1.07 3.58 -9.57
CA THR A 38 1.12 2.20 -10.05
C THR A 38 2.23 1.48 -9.31
N ASN A 39 1.91 0.32 -8.77
CA ASN A 39 2.84 -0.59 -8.11
C ASN A 39 2.64 -1.99 -8.70
N SER A 40 3.70 -2.59 -9.19
CA SER A 40 3.67 -3.96 -9.69
C SER A 40 4.90 -4.72 -9.26
N GLY A 41 4.78 -6.03 -9.19
CA GLY A 41 5.91 -6.90 -8.93
C GLY A 41 5.64 -8.30 -9.41
N TYR A 42 6.71 -9.08 -9.51
CA TYR A 42 6.66 -10.51 -9.78
C TYR A 42 7.92 -11.18 -9.24
N GLN A 43 7.85 -12.50 -9.05
CA GLN A 43 8.99 -13.32 -8.71
C GLN A 43 9.10 -14.49 -9.67
N TYR A 44 10.28 -14.67 -10.24
CA TYR A 44 10.65 -15.88 -10.95
C TYR A 44 11.56 -16.73 -10.07
N LEU A 45 11.27 -18.03 -9.99
CA LEU A 45 12.02 -18.97 -9.16
C LEU A 45 12.24 -20.30 -9.88
N THR A 46 13.46 -20.82 -9.76
CA THR A 46 13.75 -22.22 -10.09
C THR A 46 14.55 -22.88 -8.96
N ASN A 47 14.02 -23.99 -8.45
CA ASN A 47 14.64 -24.82 -7.43
C ASN A 47 15.17 -26.11 -8.06
N ILE A 48 16.26 -25.99 -8.82
CA ILE A 48 17.04 -27.14 -9.25
C ILE A 48 18.05 -27.46 -8.14
N PHE A 49 17.93 -28.66 -7.57
CA PHE A 49 18.94 -29.26 -6.70
C PHE A 49 20.02 -29.89 -7.58
N TYR A 50 21.17 -29.23 -7.69
CA TYR A 50 22.28 -29.70 -8.52
C TYR A 50 23.09 -30.87 -7.90
N GLY A 51 22.61 -31.44 -6.79
CA GLY A 51 23.32 -32.47 -6.01
C GLY A 51 22.89 -33.92 -6.24
N THR A 52 21.92 -34.20 -7.12
CA THR A 52 21.41 -35.56 -7.36
C THR A 52 21.96 -36.22 -8.63
N GLN A 53 22.72 -35.50 -9.46
CA GLN A 53 23.48 -36.13 -10.54
C GLN A 53 24.79 -36.67 -9.96
N ALA A 54 24.91 -37.99 -9.96
CA ALA A 54 26.15 -38.72 -9.68
C ALA A 54 27.21 -38.46 -10.76
N THR A 55 27.68 -37.22 -10.88
CA THR A 55 28.82 -36.86 -11.71
C THR A 55 29.99 -36.57 -10.79
N SER A 56 30.88 -37.55 -10.64
CA SER A 56 32.31 -37.43 -10.29
C SER A 56 32.80 -36.00 -10.01
N ASP A 57 33.47 -35.78 -8.88
CA ASP A 57 34.25 -34.56 -8.58
C ASP A 57 35.00 -34.07 -9.83
N ARG A 58 34.39 -33.09 -10.54
CA ARG A 58 34.98 -32.51 -11.75
C ARG A 58 35.79 -31.32 -11.31
N ALA A 59 37.12 -31.44 -11.43
CA ALA A 59 38.01 -30.32 -11.21
C ALA A 59 37.63 -29.16 -12.14
N VAL A 60 37.46 -27.96 -11.57
CA VAL A 60 37.22 -26.74 -12.35
C VAL A 60 38.47 -26.45 -13.20
N PRO A 61 38.37 -26.36 -14.54
CA PRO A 61 39.48 -26.03 -15.42
C PRO A 61 40.09 -24.66 -15.10
N ASP A 62 41.39 -24.50 -15.34
CA ASP A 62 42.10 -23.24 -15.08
C ASP A 62 41.61 -22.08 -15.96
N ALA A 63 41.09 -22.38 -17.15
CA ALA A 63 40.45 -21.38 -18.02
C ALA A 63 39.21 -20.71 -17.41
N LEU A 64 38.61 -21.32 -16.39
CA LEU A 64 37.49 -20.78 -15.63
C LEU A 64 37.92 -20.18 -14.28
N LYS A 65 39.22 -19.97 -14.07
CA LYS A 65 39.79 -19.35 -12.90
C LYS A 65 40.52 -18.07 -13.32
N TYR A 66 40.50 -17.08 -12.45
CA TYR A 66 41.28 -15.87 -12.63
C TYR A 66 41.80 -15.39 -11.28
N VAL A 67 42.94 -14.69 -11.29
CA VAL A 67 43.47 -14.09 -10.07
C VAL A 67 42.81 -12.74 -9.87
N ILE A 68 42.30 -12.50 -8.66
CA ILE A 68 41.75 -11.20 -8.31
C ILE A 68 42.90 -10.30 -7.87
N ASN A 69 43.37 -9.46 -8.80
CA ASN A 69 44.43 -8.48 -8.55
C ASN A 69 43.86 -7.22 -7.88
N ARG A 70 43.45 -7.34 -6.61
CA ARG A 70 43.18 -6.20 -5.73
C ARG A 70 44.24 -6.18 -4.62
N ASP A 71 44.47 -5.03 -4.00
CA ASP A 71 45.39 -4.89 -2.86
C ASP A 71 44.91 -5.76 -1.69
N SER A 72 45.44 -6.97 -1.61
CA SER A 72 45.21 -7.92 -0.53
C SER A 72 46.54 -8.49 -0.06
N LEU A 73 46.61 -8.86 1.23
CA LEU A 73 47.82 -9.43 1.83
C LEU A 73 48.25 -10.75 1.15
N ILE A 74 47.31 -11.44 0.50
CA ILE A 74 47.55 -12.67 -0.28
C ILE A 74 46.61 -12.63 -1.51
N PRO A 75 47.09 -12.95 -2.74
CA PRO A 75 46.24 -13.08 -3.91
C PRO A 75 45.24 -14.23 -3.74
N TYR A 76 44.01 -14.04 -4.20
CA TYR A 76 42.99 -15.09 -4.19
C TYR A 76 42.44 -15.34 -5.59
N ILE A 77 42.02 -16.59 -5.81
CA ILE A 77 41.49 -17.06 -7.10
C ILE A 77 39.98 -16.85 -7.10
N GLY A 78 39.48 -16.14 -8.11
CA GLY A 78 38.06 -16.08 -8.48
C GLY A 78 37.74 -17.12 -9.54
N GLY A 79 36.51 -17.64 -9.52
CA GLY A 79 35.98 -18.49 -10.58
C GLY A 79 35.11 -17.69 -11.55
N ASP A 80 35.20 -17.98 -12.84
CA ASP A 80 34.19 -17.57 -13.81
C ASP A 80 32.91 -18.33 -13.53
N VAL A 81 32.02 -17.67 -12.80
CA VAL A 81 30.74 -18.22 -12.41
C VAL A 81 29.94 -18.66 -13.63
N ALA A 82 29.88 -17.87 -14.71
CA ALA A 82 29.09 -18.20 -15.88
C ALA A 82 29.64 -19.46 -16.60
N GLY A 83 30.95 -19.52 -16.81
CA GLY A 83 31.60 -20.68 -17.40
C GLY A 83 31.51 -21.94 -16.53
N ILE A 84 31.55 -21.83 -15.21
CA ILE A 84 31.39 -22.97 -14.29
C ILE A 84 29.96 -23.54 -14.38
N TYR A 85 28.92 -22.68 -14.40
CA TYR A 85 27.55 -23.15 -14.59
C TYR A 85 27.37 -23.83 -15.96
N ALA A 86 27.99 -23.30 -17.02
CA ALA A 86 27.99 -23.92 -18.35
C ALA A 86 28.70 -25.30 -18.35
N LEU A 87 29.86 -25.42 -17.70
CA LEU A 87 30.60 -26.68 -17.54
C LEU A 87 29.78 -27.76 -16.80
N LEU A 88 29.01 -27.34 -15.81
CA LEU A 88 28.12 -28.21 -15.04
C LEU A 88 26.79 -28.52 -15.77
N GLY A 89 26.55 -27.92 -16.94
CA GLY A 89 25.28 -28.07 -17.68
C GLY A 89 24.09 -27.40 -17.00
N ASN A 90 24.34 -26.49 -16.06
CA ASN A 90 23.33 -25.88 -15.22
C ASN A 90 22.79 -24.59 -15.84
N ASN A 91 21.58 -24.63 -16.39
CA ASN A 91 20.91 -23.46 -16.93
C ASN A 91 20.31 -22.58 -15.81
N ARG A 92 20.66 -21.30 -15.81
CA ARG A 92 20.14 -20.31 -14.84
C ARG A 92 19.11 -19.34 -15.43
N ASN A 93 18.76 -19.48 -16.71
CA ASN A 93 17.81 -18.60 -17.36
C ASN A 93 16.40 -18.80 -16.76
N LEU A 94 15.83 -17.71 -16.28
CA LEU A 94 14.45 -17.64 -15.85
C LEU A 94 13.59 -17.16 -17.02
N THR A 95 12.41 -17.73 -17.15
CA THR A 95 11.41 -17.39 -18.18
C THR A 95 10.05 -17.19 -17.51
N ALA A 96 9.04 -16.76 -18.27
CA ALA A 96 7.67 -16.65 -17.76
C ALA A 96 7.11 -17.97 -17.18
N ALA A 97 7.64 -19.13 -17.61
CA ALA A 97 7.28 -20.43 -17.04
C ALA A 97 7.80 -20.64 -15.61
N ASN A 98 8.75 -19.81 -15.16
CA ASN A 98 9.29 -19.82 -13.80
C ASN A 98 8.57 -18.83 -12.87
N LEU A 99 7.46 -18.20 -13.32
CA LEU A 99 6.66 -17.33 -12.49
C LEU A 99 6.11 -18.08 -11.28
N THR A 100 6.46 -17.60 -10.10
CA THR A 100 5.89 -18.10 -8.85
C THR A 100 4.41 -17.73 -8.82
N ALA A 101 3.56 -18.75 -8.70
CA ALA A 101 2.12 -18.57 -8.57
C ALA A 101 1.76 -17.57 -7.47
N GLY A 102 0.92 -16.58 -7.80
CA GLY A 102 0.46 -15.55 -6.85
C GLY A 102 1.51 -14.48 -6.50
N SER A 103 2.71 -14.52 -7.09
CA SER A 103 3.73 -13.49 -6.88
C SER A 103 3.57 -12.28 -7.81
N ASP A 104 2.86 -12.43 -8.93
CA ASP A 104 2.59 -11.34 -9.84
C ASP A 104 1.41 -10.51 -9.36
N PHE A 105 1.64 -9.21 -9.24
CA PHE A 105 0.60 -8.26 -8.94
C PHE A 105 0.84 -6.95 -9.68
N ARG A 106 -0.24 -6.23 -9.94
CA ARG A 106 -0.25 -4.87 -10.45
C ARG A 106 -1.44 -4.14 -9.88
N ILE A 107 -1.15 -3.13 -9.08
CA ILE A 107 -2.08 -2.19 -8.48
C ILE A 107 -1.93 -0.85 -9.20
N ARG A 108 -3.04 -0.29 -9.65
CA ARG A 108 -3.10 1.05 -10.23
C ARG A 108 -4.20 1.83 -9.54
N GLU A 109 -3.83 2.94 -8.93
CA GLU A 109 -4.75 3.90 -8.32
C GLU A 109 -4.75 5.19 -9.15
N THR A 110 -5.94 5.72 -9.43
CA THR A 110 -6.12 7.02 -10.10
C THR A 110 -7.11 7.85 -9.30
N SER A 111 -6.68 9.04 -8.88
CA SER A 111 -7.48 9.96 -8.09
C SER A 111 -7.61 11.30 -8.77
N TRP A 112 -8.82 11.85 -8.66
CA TRP A 112 -9.15 13.21 -9.01
C TRP A 112 -9.73 13.87 -7.76
N ALA A 113 -9.37 15.12 -7.53
CA ALA A 113 -9.97 15.91 -6.48
C ALA A 113 -10.15 17.35 -6.91
N GLY A 114 -11.18 17.99 -6.37
CA GLY A 114 -11.43 19.41 -6.52
C GLY A 114 -11.80 20.00 -5.17
N PHE A 115 -11.38 21.24 -4.93
CA PHE A 115 -11.76 21.95 -3.71
C PHE A 115 -12.11 23.40 -3.98
N THR A 116 -12.94 23.93 -3.09
CA THR A 116 -13.24 25.35 -2.98
C THR A 116 -13.17 25.72 -1.50
N GLN A 117 -12.52 26.84 -1.20
CA GLN A 117 -12.36 27.37 0.15
C GLN A 117 -12.57 28.88 0.15
N LEU A 118 -13.20 29.38 1.20
CA LEU A 118 -13.32 30.79 1.52
C LEU A 118 -12.47 31.07 2.75
N ASP A 119 -11.68 32.13 2.70
CA ASP A 119 -10.91 32.65 3.83
C ASP A 119 -11.43 34.02 4.22
N LEU A 120 -11.74 34.18 5.50
CA LEU A 120 -12.23 35.41 6.13
C LEU A 120 -11.16 35.95 7.08
N ASP A 121 -10.89 37.24 7.00
CA ASP A 121 -10.08 37.99 7.98
C ASP A 121 -10.69 39.38 8.14
N THR A 122 -11.39 39.61 9.25
CA THR A 122 -12.13 40.85 9.49
C THR A 122 -12.03 41.29 10.95
N GLU A 123 -12.33 42.55 11.20
CA GLU A 123 -12.50 43.09 12.55
C GLU A 123 -13.99 43.12 12.92
N LEU A 124 -14.31 42.71 14.14
CA LEU A 124 -15.62 42.79 14.79
C LEU A 124 -15.46 43.64 16.05
N GLY A 125 -15.60 44.96 15.90
CA GLY A 125 -15.26 45.91 16.97
C GLY A 125 -13.76 45.87 17.26
N SER A 126 -13.38 45.54 18.50
CA SER A 126 -11.97 45.40 18.89
C SER A 126 -11.41 43.97 18.73
N MET A 127 -12.23 43.03 18.23
CA MET A 127 -11.85 41.63 18.09
C MET A 127 -11.52 41.33 16.63
N ARG A 128 -10.46 40.57 16.38
CA ARG A 128 -10.14 40.08 15.03
C ARG A 128 -10.72 38.69 14.84
N LEU A 129 -11.55 38.51 13.82
CA LEU A 129 -12.11 37.24 13.40
C LEU A 129 -11.37 36.75 12.16
N ARG A 130 -10.74 35.58 12.28
CA ARG A 130 -10.15 34.85 11.17
C ARG A 130 -10.84 33.50 11.02
N GLY A 131 -11.00 33.03 9.80
CA GLY A 131 -11.51 31.69 9.59
C GLY A 131 -11.44 31.25 8.15
N ASN A 132 -11.65 29.97 7.93
CA ASN A 132 -11.82 29.41 6.61
C ASN A 132 -12.92 28.35 6.60
N ALA A 133 -13.61 28.26 5.48
CA ALA A 133 -14.66 27.28 5.25
C ALA A 133 -14.51 26.76 3.83
N GLY A 134 -14.46 25.45 3.68
CA GLY A 134 -14.25 24.85 2.38
C GLY A 134 -14.82 23.45 2.27
N VAL A 135 -14.87 22.97 1.05
CA VAL A 135 -15.24 21.61 0.74
C VAL A 135 -14.31 21.06 -0.32
N ARG A 136 -13.88 19.82 -0.12
CA ARG A 136 -13.12 19.06 -1.10
C ARG A 136 -13.90 17.82 -1.51
N TYR A 137 -14.08 17.61 -2.81
CA TYR A 137 -14.53 16.33 -3.35
C TYR A 137 -13.32 15.55 -3.86
N TYR A 138 -13.32 14.25 -3.67
CA TYR A 138 -12.37 13.37 -4.35
C TYR A 138 -13.06 12.13 -4.89
N HIS A 139 -12.54 11.59 -5.97
CA HIS A 139 -12.88 10.28 -6.50
C HIS A 139 -11.61 9.50 -6.76
N THR A 140 -11.56 8.24 -6.33
CA THR A 140 -10.41 7.35 -6.52
C THR A 140 -10.87 6.04 -7.10
N ALA A 141 -10.27 5.65 -8.23
CA ALA A 141 -10.46 4.36 -8.88
C ALA A 141 -9.22 3.49 -8.68
N LEU A 142 -9.44 2.26 -8.24
CA LEU A 142 -8.44 1.23 -8.02
C LEU A 142 -8.66 0.10 -9.05
N VAL A 143 -7.56 -0.31 -9.68
CA VAL A 143 -7.49 -1.55 -10.46
C VAL A 143 -6.39 -2.41 -9.87
N SER A 144 -6.77 -3.56 -9.33
CA SER A 144 -5.88 -4.55 -8.74
C SER A 144 -5.91 -5.80 -9.62
N SER A 145 -4.76 -6.23 -10.11
CA SER A 145 -4.63 -7.36 -11.03
C SER A 145 -3.45 -8.24 -10.64
N GLY A 146 -3.51 -9.52 -10.99
CA GLY A 146 -2.47 -10.52 -10.72
C GLY A 146 -2.91 -11.86 -11.29
N SER A 147 -2.24 -12.95 -10.91
CA SER A 147 -2.63 -14.29 -11.36
C SER A 147 -2.93 -15.23 -10.20
N LEU A 148 -4.04 -15.97 -10.31
CA LEU A 148 -4.36 -17.07 -9.41
C LEU A 148 -3.99 -18.39 -10.09
N ALA A 149 -3.38 -19.29 -9.33
CA ALA A 149 -3.08 -20.61 -9.84
C ALA A 149 -4.34 -21.49 -9.80
N THR A 150 -4.63 -22.17 -10.91
CA THR A 150 -5.79 -23.06 -11.10
C THR A 150 -5.29 -24.40 -11.62
N ALA A 151 -5.87 -25.51 -11.17
CA ALA A 151 -5.58 -26.83 -11.73
C ALA A 151 -6.46 -27.08 -12.95
N THR A 152 -5.87 -27.21 -14.14
CA THR A 152 -6.55 -27.67 -15.36
C THR A 152 -5.91 -28.99 -15.79
N ASN A 153 -6.68 -30.07 -15.83
CA ASN A 153 -6.20 -31.43 -16.17
C ASN A 153 -4.99 -31.91 -15.34
N GLY A 154 -4.92 -31.54 -14.06
CA GLY A 154 -3.81 -31.91 -13.17
C GLY A 154 -2.54 -31.06 -13.32
N VAL A 155 -2.57 -30.03 -14.17
CA VAL A 155 -1.47 -29.07 -14.37
C VAL A 155 -1.85 -27.73 -13.75
N THR A 156 -0.95 -27.14 -12.97
CA THR A 156 -1.12 -25.78 -12.43
C THR A 156 -0.95 -24.75 -13.55
N VAL A 157 -2.00 -23.96 -13.79
CA VAL A 157 -2.03 -22.87 -14.77
C VAL A 157 -2.37 -21.58 -14.05
N LEU A 158 -1.62 -20.50 -14.34
CA LEU A 158 -1.91 -19.18 -13.81
C LEU A 158 -3.02 -18.52 -14.65
N GLN A 159 -4.15 -18.19 -14.02
CA GLN A 159 -5.24 -17.43 -14.62
C GLN A 159 -5.20 -15.98 -14.13
N PRO A 160 -5.28 -14.99 -15.03
CA PRO A 160 -5.30 -13.59 -14.64
C PRO A 160 -6.61 -13.24 -13.93
N VAL A 161 -6.50 -12.53 -12.81
CA VAL A 161 -7.62 -11.94 -12.08
C VAL A 161 -7.47 -10.43 -12.07
N THR A 162 -8.59 -9.72 -12.21
CA THR A 162 -8.63 -8.25 -12.12
C THR A 162 -9.85 -7.84 -11.32
N VAL A 163 -9.62 -7.06 -10.26
CA VAL A 163 -10.65 -6.45 -9.44
C VAL A 163 -10.60 -4.94 -9.64
N LYS A 164 -11.76 -4.32 -9.83
CA LYS A 164 -11.90 -2.86 -9.99
C LYS A 164 -12.83 -2.35 -8.92
N THR A 165 -12.39 -1.33 -8.19
CA THR A 165 -13.20 -0.67 -7.16
C THR A 165 -13.02 0.84 -7.25
N SER A 166 -13.97 1.59 -6.70
CA SER A 166 -13.90 3.03 -6.64
C SER A 166 -14.54 3.54 -5.38
N ASN A 167 -14.03 4.66 -4.86
CA ASN A 167 -14.63 5.37 -3.75
C ASN A 167 -14.48 6.89 -3.94
N ASP A 168 -15.49 7.61 -3.47
CA ASP A 168 -15.54 9.05 -3.43
C ASP A 168 -16.18 9.55 -2.14
N ASP A 169 -15.87 10.79 -1.77
CA ASP A 169 -16.48 11.45 -0.62
C ASP A 169 -16.35 12.97 -0.70
N TRP A 170 -17.18 13.65 0.08
CA TRP A 170 -17.12 15.09 0.33
C TRP A 170 -16.50 15.35 1.69
N LEU A 171 -15.48 16.22 1.71
CA LEU A 171 -14.68 16.56 2.87
C LEU A 171 -14.86 18.05 3.19
N PRO A 172 -15.95 18.42 3.89
CA PRO A 172 -16.10 19.77 4.41
C PRO A 172 -15.12 20.04 5.55
N ALA A 173 -14.65 21.28 5.64
CA ALA A 173 -13.84 21.78 6.73
C ALA A 173 -14.22 23.22 7.06
N LEU A 174 -14.28 23.53 8.35
CA LEU A 174 -14.52 24.85 8.91
C LEU A 174 -13.52 25.07 10.03
N ASN A 175 -12.81 26.20 9.99
CA ASN A 175 -11.93 26.64 11.08
C ASN A 175 -12.22 28.11 11.38
N ILE A 176 -12.33 28.45 12.66
CA ILE A 176 -12.62 29.80 13.13
C ILE A 176 -11.68 30.11 14.30
N ALA A 177 -11.11 31.32 14.28
CA ALA A 177 -10.33 31.89 15.37
C ALA A 177 -10.81 33.33 15.64
N LEU A 178 -11.22 33.58 16.88
CA LEU A 178 -11.63 34.90 17.36
C LEU A 178 -10.65 35.38 18.42
N ASP A 179 -9.96 36.48 18.13
CA ASP A 179 -9.11 37.16 19.10
C ASP A 179 -10.01 37.98 20.02
N LEU A 180 -10.46 37.36 21.13
CA LEU A 180 -11.31 38.00 22.15
C LEU A 180 -10.61 39.21 22.79
N THR A 181 -9.30 39.10 22.99
CA THR A 181 -8.40 40.18 23.41
C THR A 181 -7.04 39.98 22.73
N PRO A 182 -6.09 40.94 22.78
CA PRO A 182 -4.73 40.75 22.27
C PRO A 182 -3.98 39.55 22.88
N LYS A 183 -4.47 38.99 23.99
CA LYS A 183 -3.87 37.87 24.72
C LYS A 183 -4.76 36.65 24.79
N LEU A 184 -6.01 36.69 24.33
CA LEU A 184 -6.98 35.59 24.49
C LEU A 184 -7.62 35.27 23.14
N ILE A 185 -7.43 34.04 22.67
CA ILE A 185 -7.93 33.55 21.39
C ILE A 185 -8.87 32.38 21.64
N ALA A 186 -10.07 32.44 21.09
CA ALA A 186 -10.98 31.32 21.01
C ALA A 186 -10.87 30.67 19.63
N ARG A 187 -10.75 29.34 19.59
CA ARG A 187 -10.69 28.56 18.34
C ARG A 187 -11.79 27.52 18.31
N ALA A 188 -12.34 27.29 17.13
CA ALA A 188 -13.28 26.22 16.85
C ALA A 188 -13.00 25.64 15.47
N SER A 189 -13.11 24.33 15.32
CA SER A 189 -12.98 23.65 14.05
C SER A 189 -13.94 22.48 13.94
N ALA A 190 -14.44 22.25 12.73
CA ALA A 190 -15.22 21.08 12.38
C ALA A 190 -14.77 20.58 11.02
N SER A 191 -14.42 19.29 10.91
CA SER A 191 -13.94 18.73 9.65
C SER A 191 -14.33 17.26 9.49
N ARG A 192 -14.43 16.83 8.22
CA ARG A 192 -14.45 15.43 7.85
C ARG A 192 -13.16 15.08 7.11
N ASN A 193 -12.51 14.02 7.57
CA ASN A 193 -11.26 13.51 7.02
C ASN A 193 -11.43 12.07 6.53
N VAL A 194 -10.53 11.65 5.65
CA VAL A 194 -10.50 10.29 5.13
C VAL A 194 -9.07 9.74 5.10
N ASN A 195 -8.90 8.49 5.52
CA ASN A 195 -7.66 7.74 5.37
C ASN A 195 -7.88 6.56 4.43
N ARG A 196 -7.04 6.45 3.40
CA ARG A 196 -7.10 5.36 2.43
C ARG A 196 -6.48 4.09 3.02
N PRO A 197 -7.02 2.90 2.70
CA PRO A 197 -6.38 1.62 3.05
C PRO A 197 -4.97 1.54 2.47
N GLY A 198 -4.08 0.80 3.13
CA GLY A 198 -2.75 0.53 2.60
C GLY A 198 -2.82 -0.34 1.34
N LEU A 199 -1.93 -0.10 0.37
CA LEU A 199 -1.89 -0.86 -0.90
C LEU A 199 -1.80 -2.39 -0.71
N PRO A 200 -1.01 -2.94 0.24
CA PRO A 200 -0.99 -4.39 0.48
C PRO A 200 -2.36 -4.93 0.93
N GLN A 201 -3.16 -4.12 1.65
CA GLN A 201 -4.50 -4.49 2.09
C GLN A 201 -5.51 -4.47 0.94
N LEU A 202 -5.22 -3.76 -0.15
CA LEU A 202 -6.04 -3.67 -1.37
C LEU A 202 -5.57 -4.63 -2.48
N ALA A 203 -4.42 -5.29 -2.30
CA ALA A 203 -3.88 -6.20 -3.28
C ALA A 203 -4.82 -7.39 -3.46
N ALA A 204 -5.16 -7.73 -4.71
CA ALA A 204 -5.85 -8.98 -5.05
C ALA A 204 -4.86 -10.17 -5.04
N ALA A 205 -3.88 -10.11 -4.15
CA ALA A 205 -2.84 -11.11 -3.96
C ALA A 205 -2.89 -11.57 -2.51
N GLY A 206 -2.39 -12.77 -2.26
CA GLY A 206 -2.37 -13.34 -0.93
C GLY A 206 -1.19 -14.26 -0.69
N THR A 207 -0.85 -14.41 0.58
CA THR A 207 0.17 -15.33 1.04
C THR A 207 -0.49 -16.60 1.55
N LEU A 208 -0.08 -17.74 1.02
CA LEU A 208 -0.43 -19.06 1.53
C LEU A 208 0.72 -19.62 2.35
N THR A 209 0.44 -19.97 3.60
CA THR A 209 1.33 -20.73 4.47
C THR A 209 0.69 -22.09 4.73
N VAL A 210 1.38 -23.16 4.33
CA VAL A 210 0.93 -24.54 4.52
C VAL A 210 1.66 -25.18 5.70
N ALA A 211 0.92 -25.88 6.56
CA ALA A 211 1.46 -26.66 7.67
C ALA A 211 0.79 -28.05 7.71
N PRO A 212 1.30 -29.04 8.46
CA PRO A 212 0.81 -30.43 8.39
C PRO A 212 -0.68 -30.62 8.69
N PHE A 213 -1.28 -29.78 9.54
CA PHE A 213 -2.67 -29.90 10.00
C PHE A 213 -3.56 -28.71 9.58
N GLY A 214 -3.29 -28.14 8.41
CA GLY A 214 -3.95 -26.93 7.90
C GLY A 214 -2.94 -25.80 7.72
N GLY A 215 -3.41 -24.56 7.59
CA GLY A 215 -2.50 -23.43 7.38
C GLY A 215 -3.23 -22.09 7.38
N THR A 216 -2.54 -21.06 6.91
CA THR A 216 -3.06 -19.70 6.84
C THR A 216 -3.04 -19.20 5.40
N VAL A 217 -4.18 -18.70 4.95
CA VAL A 217 -4.32 -17.91 3.74
C VAL A 217 -4.61 -16.49 4.16
N SER A 218 -3.73 -15.55 3.81
CA SER A 218 -3.97 -14.12 4.01
C SER A 218 -4.11 -13.47 2.64
N VAL A 219 -5.25 -12.82 2.39
CA VAL A 219 -5.49 -12.10 1.13
C VAL A 219 -5.80 -10.63 1.43
N GLY A 220 -5.43 -9.74 0.52
CA GLY A 220 -5.97 -8.39 0.53
C GLY A 220 -7.46 -8.38 0.16
N ASN A 221 -8.12 -7.26 0.44
CA ASN A 221 -9.51 -7.00 0.10
C ASN A 221 -9.59 -5.71 -0.74
N PRO A 222 -9.69 -5.82 -2.07
CA PRO A 222 -9.82 -4.66 -2.95
C PRO A 222 -11.11 -3.85 -2.72
N ASN A 223 -12.10 -4.39 -2.00
CA ASN A 223 -13.37 -3.74 -1.68
C ASN A 223 -13.34 -2.92 -0.39
N LEU A 224 -12.18 -2.78 0.26
CA LEU A 224 -12.06 -1.93 1.44
C LEU A 224 -12.45 -0.49 1.13
N GLN A 225 -13.38 0.03 1.92
CA GLN A 225 -13.70 1.43 1.92
C GLN A 225 -12.68 2.21 2.76
N PRO A 226 -12.33 3.45 2.38
CA PRO A 226 -11.52 4.32 3.22
C PRO A 226 -12.15 4.61 4.58
N PHE A 227 -11.30 4.72 5.58
CA PHE A 227 -11.64 5.10 6.94
C PHE A 227 -12.06 6.57 6.98
N ARG A 228 -13.18 6.90 7.63
CA ARG A 228 -13.71 8.26 7.72
C ARG A 228 -13.68 8.74 9.16
N SER A 229 -13.34 10.01 9.37
CA SER A 229 -13.35 10.64 10.69
C SER A 229 -14.05 11.98 10.62
N THR A 230 -15.05 12.18 11.49
CA THR A 230 -15.63 13.50 11.75
C THR A 230 -15.08 14.01 13.07
N SER A 231 -14.55 15.23 13.08
CA SER A 231 -13.95 15.83 14.26
C SER A 231 -14.53 17.23 14.50
N VAL A 232 -14.87 17.51 15.76
CA VAL A 232 -15.25 18.84 16.25
C VAL A 232 -14.34 19.17 17.41
N GLU A 233 -13.65 20.30 17.33
CA GLU A 233 -12.68 20.72 18.33
C GLU A 233 -12.91 22.19 18.67
N GLY A 234 -12.70 22.55 19.94
CA GLY A 234 -12.82 23.92 20.42
C GLY A 234 -11.81 24.18 21.52
N GLY A 235 -11.31 25.41 21.63
CA GLY A 235 -10.32 25.73 22.64
C GLY A 235 -10.17 27.22 22.90
N LEU A 236 -9.57 27.52 24.04
CA LEU A 236 -9.16 28.85 24.47
C LEU A 236 -7.67 28.86 24.71
N GLU A 237 -7.00 29.87 24.18
CA GLU A 237 -5.56 30.07 24.30
C GLU A 237 -5.29 31.46 24.88
N TYR A 238 -4.54 31.49 25.97
CA TYR A 238 -4.13 32.70 26.67
C TYR A 238 -2.62 32.89 26.57
N TYR A 239 -2.17 34.01 26.00
CA TYR A 239 -0.77 34.37 25.81
C TYR A 239 -0.33 35.36 26.89
N MET A 240 0.76 35.04 27.59
CA MET A 240 1.33 35.81 28.69
C MET A 240 2.47 36.71 28.20
N ASP A 241 2.65 37.89 28.81
CA ASP A 241 3.66 38.88 28.40
C ASP A 241 5.11 38.37 28.52
N ARG A 242 5.37 37.44 29.43
CA ARG A 242 6.69 36.84 29.66
C ARG A 242 6.76 35.44 29.05
N ASN A 243 6.80 35.38 27.71
CA ASN A 243 7.07 34.18 26.89
C ASN A 243 6.35 32.89 27.32
N GLY A 244 5.08 32.98 27.72
CA GLY A 244 4.29 31.82 28.16
C GLY A 244 2.92 31.81 27.50
N PHE A 245 2.30 30.63 27.45
CA PHE A 245 0.89 30.51 27.09
C PHE A 245 0.23 29.42 27.93
N ALA A 246 -1.08 29.54 28.12
CA ALA A 246 -1.92 28.50 28.69
C ALA A 246 -3.08 28.23 27.74
N SER A 247 -3.49 26.96 27.62
CA SER A 247 -4.58 26.58 26.73
C SER A 247 -5.46 25.52 27.35
N VAL A 248 -6.76 25.58 27.07
CA VAL A 248 -7.72 24.54 27.38
C VAL A 248 -8.50 24.21 26.12
N GLY A 249 -8.72 22.92 25.87
CA GLY A 249 -9.41 22.44 24.67
C GLY A 249 -10.37 21.30 24.99
N VAL A 250 -11.42 21.21 24.19
CA VAL A 250 -12.39 20.12 24.18
C VAL A 250 -12.48 19.58 22.76
N PHE A 251 -12.65 18.27 22.63
CA PHE A 251 -12.75 17.62 21.33
C PHE A 251 -13.80 16.52 21.37
N TRP A 252 -14.41 16.29 20.21
CA TRP A 252 -15.28 15.18 19.93
C TRP A 252 -14.89 14.58 18.58
N LYS A 253 -14.73 13.26 18.52
CA LYS A 253 -14.32 12.53 17.31
C LYS A 253 -15.20 11.32 17.13
N ASP A 254 -15.72 11.18 15.92
CA ASP A 254 -16.48 10.03 15.44
C ASP A 254 -15.70 9.35 14.32
N LEU A 255 -15.43 8.07 14.49
CA LEU A 255 -14.55 7.27 13.62
C LEU A 255 -15.39 6.18 12.98
N ALA A 256 -15.64 6.27 11.67
CA ALA A 256 -16.44 5.31 10.94
C ALA A 256 -15.56 4.42 10.04
N SER A 257 -15.96 3.15 9.90
CA SER A 257 -15.38 2.19 8.95
C SER A 257 -13.91 1.86 9.21
N PHE A 258 -13.57 1.52 10.46
CA PHE A 258 -12.21 1.12 10.83
C PHE A 258 -11.82 -0.18 10.10
N ILE A 259 -10.60 -0.25 9.58
CA ILE A 259 -10.12 -1.45 8.88
C ILE A 259 -9.60 -2.44 9.93
N THR A 260 -10.29 -3.55 10.10
CA THR A 260 -9.91 -4.63 11.01
C THR A 260 -9.53 -5.89 10.21
N SER A 261 -8.86 -6.84 10.84
CA SER A 261 -8.58 -8.14 10.23
C SER A 261 -9.58 -9.17 10.72
N GLU A 262 -10.34 -9.75 9.80
CA GLU A 262 -11.22 -10.88 10.07
C GLU A 262 -10.47 -12.17 9.75
N THR A 263 -10.55 -13.15 10.66
CA THR A 263 -10.04 -14.50 10.41
C THR A 263 -11.17 -15.50 10.59
N SER A 264 -11.45 -16.26 9.54
CA SER A 264 -12.46 -17.32 9.53
C SER A 264 -11.85 -18.64 9.11
N GLN A 265 -12.28 -19.74 9.71
CA GLN A 265 -11.87 -21.06 9.26
C GLN A 265 -12.75 -21.51 8.10
N VAL A 266 -12.16 -21.77 6.94
CA VAL A 266 -12.88 -22.22 5.73
C VAL A 266 -12.21 -23.46 5.15
N PRO A 267 -12.94 -24.34 4.44
CA PRO A 267 -12.33 -25.38 3.63
C PRO A 267 -11.37 -24.77 2.61
N TYR A 268 -10.21 -25.39 2.37
CA TYR A 268 -9.20 -24.86 1.46
C TYR A 268 -9.75 -24.51 0.05
N SER A 269 -10.69 -25.31 -0.45
CA SER A 269 -11.38 -25.06 -1.72
C SER A 269 -12.11 -23.71 -1.79
N ALA A 270 -12.54 -23.15 -0.66
CA ALA A 270 -13.20 -21.84 -0.59
C ALA A 270 -12.23 -20.65 -0.65
N THR A 271 -10.92 -20.90 -0.55
CA THR A 271 -9.88 -19.85 -0.56
C THR A 271 -9.54 -19.36 -1.97
N GLY A 272 -9.91 -20.11 -3.01
CA GLY A 272 -9.56 -19.83 -4.40
C GLY A 272 -8.12 -20.18 -4.80
N PHE A 273 -7.31 -20.70 -3.88
CA PHE A 273 -5.97 -21.22 -4.17
C PHE A 273 -6.02 -22.68 -4.66
N PRO A 274 -5.10 -23.12 -5.52
CA PRO A 274 -5.15 -24.46 -6.11
C PRO A 274 -4.66 -25.51 -5.12
N VAL A 275 -5.35 -26.65 -5.08
CA VAL A 275 -5.01 -27.80 -4.23
C VAL A 275 -3.60 -28.34 -4.44
N SER A 276 -2.94 -28.03 -5.56
CA SER A 276 -1.55 -28.41 -5.84
C SER A 276 -0.53 -27.76 -4.90
N LEU A 277 -0.90 -26.70 -4.16
CA LEU A 277 -0.03 -26.06 -3.17
C LEU A 277 -0.11 -26.75 -1.80
N LEU A 278 -1.04 -27.69 -1.61
CA LEU A 278 -1.20 -28.41 -0.36
C LEU A 278 -0.09 -29.45 -0.15
N LEU A 279 0.21 -29.73 1.11
CA LEU A 279 1.14 -30.81 1.48
C LEU A 279 0.53 -32.18 1.14
N PRO A 280 1.36 -33.21 0.85
CA PRO A 280 0.87 -34.57 0.69
C PRO A 280 0.02 -35.01 1.89
N GLY A 281 -1.21 -35.47 1.63
CA GLY A 281 -2.19 -35.86 2.65
C GLY A 281 -3.25 -34.80 2.98
N GLN A 282 -3.21 -33.63 2.34
CA GLN A 282 -4.26 -32.60 2.41
C GLN A 282 -5.08 -32.52 1.12
N ASP A 283 -6.30 -32.02 1.24
CA ASP A 283 -7.25 -31.84 0.14
C ASP A 283 -8.06 -30.54 0.26
N GLY A 284 -8.97 -30.30 -0.68
CA GLY A 284 -9.83 -29.11 -0.69
C GLY A 284 -10.79 -28.97 0.51
N THR A 285 -10.93 -30.01 1.33
CA THR A 285 -11.76 -29.99 2.55
C THR A 285 -10.96 -29.66 3.79
N THR A 286 -9.62 -29.71 3.71
CA THR A 286 -8.73 -29.39 4.82
C THR A 286 -8.99 -27.96 5.29
N PRO A 287 -9.24 -27.74 6.59
CA PRO A 287 -9.58 -26.42 7.09
C PRO A 287 -8.35 -25.51 7.13
N TYR A 288 -8.51 -24.28 6.62
CA TYR A 288 -7.49 -23.23 6.63
C TYR A 288 -8.03 -21.97 7.31
N ASN A 289 -7.14 -21.28 8.03
CA ASN A 289 -7.42 -19.95 8.54
C ASN A 289 -7.35 -18.96 7.39
N TYR A 290 -8.49 -18.40 7.01
CA TYR A 290 -8.59 -17.39 5.97
C TYR A 290 -8.70 -16.02 6.60
N THR A 291 -7.66 -15.22 6.43
CA THR A 291 -7.53 -13.87 6.98
C THR A 291 -7.68 -12.84 5.85
N ARG A 292 -8.54 -11.85 6.08
CA ARG A 292 -8.69 -10.70 5.17
C ARG A 292 -8.96 -9.42 5.95
N PRO A 293 -8.54 -8.26 5.45
CA PRO A 293 -8.98 -7.00 6.02
C PRO A 293 -10.45 -6.72 5.64
N VAL A 294 -11.23 -6.20 6.58
CA VAL A 294 -12.64 -5.83 6.41
C VAL A 294 -12.92 -4.45 7.02
N ASN A 295 -13.99 -3.79 6.56
CA ASN A 295 -14.50 -2.60 7.24
C ASN A 295 -15.33 -3.04 8.44
N GLY A 296 -14.84 -2.76 9.65
CA GLY A 296 -15.56 -2.99 10.90
C GLY A 296 -16.49 -1.84 11.28
N ASP A 297 -17.38 -2.13 12.23
CA ASP A 297 -18.24 -1.13 12.86
C ASP A 297 -17.41 -0.22 13.77
N GLY A 298 -17.66 1.09 13.68
CA GLY A 298 -16.99 2.12 14.47
C GLY A 298 -17.52 2.25 15.89
#